data_AF-A0AB33VIZ1-F1
#
_entry.id   AF-A0AB33VIZ1-F1
#
_cell.length_a   1.000
_cell.length_b   1.000
_cell.length_c   1.000
_cell.angle_alpha   90.00
_cell.angle_beta   90.00
_cell.angle_gamma   90.00
#
_symmetry.space_group_name_H-M   'P 1'
#
loop_
_entity.id
_entity.type
_entity.pdbx_description
1 polymer ?
#
loop_
_entity_poly.entity_id
_entity_poly.type
_entity_poly.pdbx_seq_one_letter_code
_entity_poly.pdbx_strand_id
1 'polypeptide(L)'
;MNVPDAGGGTVCAKRVDRGQRVSRASRRVDRTQCVGGERVADCPPMTQTPPTIELVAPAGSLAALKAAVQAGADAVYLGLKNATNARNFAGLNFTEADLRSGVELAHRMGRQVLFAINTFPQAGRGAEWRAAIDAAHALGADAVILADPGLMAYARDRYPDLRLHLSVQGSATHADAIELMREQFGIRRAVLPRVLTLAEVERVVKQTSVQIEVFGFGSLCVMAEGRCLLSSYATGDSPNNKGVCSPAHAVRWQEQGGQLDARLNDILIDRYAPGEAAGYPTLCKGRFVVDGDVDHVLEEPTSLNALSLLPRLLGMGVAAIKIEGRQRSPAYVAQVVATLRAALDSARADPARFSAKPEWQASLVRHAEGTQVTQGAFDRPWK
;
A
#
# COMPACT_ATOMS: atom_id res chain seq x y z
N MET A 1 22.73 -24.96 51.65
CA MET A 1 21.63 -25.82 52.14
C MET A 1 20.92 -26.39 50.93
N ASN A 2 20.94 -27.72 50.86
CA ASN A 2 20.34 -28.67 49.92
C ASN A 2 19.20 -28.19 49.01
N VAL A 3 19.39 -28.44 47.71
CA VAL A 3 18.32 -28.74 46.75
C VAL A 3 18.09 -30.26 46.80
N PRO A 4 16.85 -30.77 46.83
CA PRO A 4 16.61 -32.19 46.64
C PRO A 4 16.45 -32.53 45.17
N ASP A 5 17.09 -33.65 44.83
CA ASP A 5 17.08 -34.37 43.56
C ASP A 5 15.83 -35.27 43.46
N ALA A 6 15.25 -35.42 42.27
CA ALA A 6 14.49 -36.60 41.83
C ALA A 6 13.96 -36.44 40.40
N GLY A 7 14.29 -37.42 39.54
CA GLY A 7 13.38 -37.85 38.48
C GLY A 7 14.01 -38.08 37.12
N GLY A 8 14.70 -39.21 36.95
CA GLY A 8 15.17 -39.69 35.65
C GLY A 8 14.05 -40.18 34.73
N GLY A 9 14.26 -40.02 33.42
CA GLY A 9 13.41 -40.53 32.34
C GLY A 9 14.19 -40.69 31.03
N THR A 10 14.63 -41.92 30.80
CA THR A 10 15.15 -42.61 29.60
C THR A 10 15.23 -41.83 28.27
N VAL A 11 16.46 -41.60 27.79
CA VAL A 11 16.78 -41.14 26.44
C VAL A 11 16.75 -42.31 25.46
N CYS A 12 15.88 -42.25 24.44
CA CYS A 12 15.86 -43.19 23.33
C CYS A 12 16.78 -42.66 22.21
N ALA A 13 18.01 -43.17 22.14
CA ALA A 13 18.97 -42.83 21.10
C ALA A 13 18.70 -43.65 19.83
N LYS A 14 18.24 -43.00 18.75
CA LYS A 14 18.28 -43.59 17.40
C LYS A 14 19.58 -43.19 16.69
N ARG A 15 20.36 -44.21 16.35
CA ARG A 15 21.56 -44.17 15.51
C ARG A 15 21.27 -43.46 14.19
N VAL A 16 22.17 -42.55 13.81
CA VAL A 16 22.31 -42.03 12.46
C VAL A 16 23.21 -43.01 11.70
N ASP A 17 22.67 -43.66 10.67
CA ASP A 17 23.46 -44.46 9.75
C ASP A 17 23.88 -43.59 8.55
N ARG A 18 25.16 -43.69 8.19
CA ARG A 18 25.79 -42.95 7.11
C ARG A 18 25.77 -43.80 5.84
N GLY A 19 25.24 -43.22 4.77
CA GLY A 19 25.76 -43.48 3.43
C GLY A 19 24.74 -43.93 2.41
N GLN A 20 24.37 -43.03 1.50
CA GLN A 20 24.29 -43.36 0.08
C GLN A 20 24.39 -42.08 -0.75
N ARG A 21 25.43 -42.02 -1.58
CA ARG A 21 25.64 -41.00 -2.60
C ARG A 21 24.55 -41.14 -3.66
N VAL A 22 23.85 -40.06 -3.96
CA VAL A 22 22.99 -39.97 -5.15
C VAL A 22 23.70 -39.11 -6.19
N SER A 23 23.99 -39.73 -7.34
CA SER A 23 24.68 -39.16 -8.50
C SER A 23 23.85 -38.08 -9.19
N ARG A 24 24.47 -36.94 -9.49
CA ARG A 24 23.93 -35.91 -10.40
C ARG A 24 23.89 -36.46 -11.83
N ALA A 25 22.71 -36.66 -12.39
CA ALA A 25 22.51 -36.86 -13.82
C ALA A 25 22.14 -35.52 -14.46
N SER A 26 23.09 -34.92 -15.18
CA SER A 26 22.88 -33.80 -16.07
C SER A 26 22.13 -34.27 -17.32
N ARG A 27 20.88 -33.84 -17.53
CA ARG A 27 20.23 -33.97 -18.84
C ARG A 27 20.62 -32.80 -19.72
N ARG A 28 21.57 -33.05 -20.63
CA ARG A 28 21.74 -32.28 -21.87
C ARG A 28 20.49 -32.53 -22.72
N VAL A 29 19.84 -31.45 -23.16
CA VAL A 29 18.81 -31.53 -24.20
C VAL A 29 19.54 -31.48 -25.53
N ASP A 30 19.46 -32.59 -26.26
CA ASP A 30 20.04 -32.76 -27.58
C ASP A 30 19.22 -32.02 -28.63
N ARG A 31 19.90 -31.29 -29.51
CA ARG A 31 19.30 -30.58 -30.65
C ARG A 31 19.43 -31.51 -31.85
N THR A 32 18.34 -32.16 -32.27
CA THR A 32 18.26 -32.68 -33.64
C THR A 32 16.82 -32.84 -34.14
N GLN A 33 16.53 -32.09 -35.21
CA GLN A 33 15.68 -32.41 -36.36
C GLN A 33 14.22 -32.85 -36.13
N CYS A 34 13.29 -31.94 -36.44
CA CYS A 34 12.01 -32.28 -37.04
C CYS A 34 11.94 -31.68 -38.44
N VAL A 35 11.88 -32.55 -39.46
CA VAL A 35 11.49 -32.22 -40.83
C VAL A 35 10.03 -32.65 -40.97
N GLY A 36 9.16 -31.74 -41.40
CA GLY A 36 7.75 -32.02 -41.65
C GLY A 36 6.97 -30.73 -41.77
N GLY A 37 6.71 -30.31 -43.01
CA GLY A 37 6.05 -29.06 -43.31
C GLY A 37 4.54 -29.10 -43.05
N GLU A 38 4.06 -28.09 -42.35
CA GLU A 38 2.70 -27.56 -42.45
C GLU A 38 2.80 -26.05 -42.25
N ARG A 39 2.21 -25.30 -43.19
CA ARG A 39 2.21 -23.83 -43.19
C ARG A 39 1.46 -23.33 -41.97
N VAL A 40 2.18 -22.67 -41.05
CA VAL A 40 1.57 -21.91 -39.95
C VAL A 40 0.77 -20.77 -40.59
N ALA A 41 -0.55 -20.87 -40.50
CA ALA A 41 -1.44 -19.80 -40.89
C ALA A 41 -1.15 -18.56 -40.03
N ASP A 42 -0.97 -17.40 -40.68
CA ASP A 42 -0.84 -16.10 -40.05
C ASP A 42 -2.00 -15.86 -39.09
N CYS A 43 -1.70 -15.87 -37.80
CA CYS A 43 -2.62 -15.36 -36.78
C CYS A 43 -2.69 -13.84 -36.96
N PRO A 44 -3.89 -13.25 -37.16
CA PRO A 44 -4.00 -11.80 -37.29
C PRO A 44 -3.43 -11.15 -36.01
N PRO A 45 -2.73 -10.02 -36.12
CA PRO A 45 -2.21 -9.32 -34.95
C PRO A 45 -3.40 -8.97 -34.08
N MET A 46 -3.44 -9.55 -32.87
CA MET A 46 -4.36 -9.12 -31.84
C MET A 46 -4.14 -7.62 -31.67
N THR A 47 -5.14 -6.83 -32.01
CA THR A 47 -5.19 -5.41 -31.70
C THR A 47 -5.16 -5.30 -30.18
N GLN A 48 -3.96 -5.14 -29.62
CA GLN A 48 -3.79 -4.96 -28.19
C GLN A 48 -4.52 -3.68 -27.82
N THR A 49 -5.64 -3.83 -27.12
CA THR A 49 -6.24 -2.69 -26.43
C THR A 49 -5.15 -2.14 -25.52
N PRO A 50 -4.83 -0.83 -25.58
CA PRO A 50 -3.75 -0.28 -24.78
C PRO A 50 -3.98 -0.63 -23.31
N PRO A 51 -2.94 -1.07 -22.57
CA PRO A 51 -3.09 -1.49 -21.18
C PRO A 51 -3.75 -0.36 -20.39
N THR A 52 -4.88 -0.66 -19.75
CA THR A 52 -5.61 0.30 -18.93
C THR A 52 -5.14 0.20 -17.49
N ILE A 53 -4.60 1.29 -16.96
CA ILE A 53 -4.35 1.46 -15.52
C ILE A 53 -5.67 1.79 -14.82
N GLU A 54 -6.00 1.02 -13.79
CA GLU A 54 -7.10 1.33 -12.87
C GLU A 54 -6.72 2.47 -11.91
N LEU A 55 -7.63 3.41 -11.69
CA LEU A 55 -7.49 4.43 -10.65
C LEU A 55 -8.13 3.99 -9.34
N VAL A 56 -7.31 3.74 -8.32
CA VAL A 56 -7.72 3.22 -7.00
C VAL A 56 -7.73 4.35 -5.97
N ALA A 57 -8.94 4.77 -5.56
CA ALA A 57 -9.16 5.94 -4.72
C ALA A 57 -9.43 5.59 -3.25
N PRO A 58 -8.94 6.39 -2.28
CA PRO A 58 -9.21 6.18 -0.86
C PRO A 58 -10.63 6.64 -0.49
N ALA A 59 -11.27 5.92 0.44
CA ALA A 59 -12.49 6.38 1.09
C ALA A 59 -12.46 6.08 2.60
N GLY A 60 -12.67 7.14 3.41
CA GLY A 60 -12.85 7.03 4.87
C GLY A 60 -14.28 7.28 5.34
N SER A 61 -15.20 7.56 4.42
CA SER A 61 -16.64 7.75 4.69
C SER A 61 -17.46 7.49 3.43
N LEU A 62 -18.78 7.32 3.57
CA LEU A 62 -19.69 7.16 2.43
C LEU A 62 -19.66 8.37 1.49
N ALA A 63 -19.49 9.59 2.03
CA ALA A 63 -19.36 10.79 1.22
C ALA A 63 -18.09 10.79 0.36
N ALA A 64 -16.96 10.33 0.93
CA ALA A 64 -15.71 10.20 0.19
C ALA A 64 -15.80 9.09 -0.88
N LEU A 65 -16.46 7.97 -0.59
CA LEU A 65 -16.72 6.91 -1.55
C LEU A 65 -17.54 7.42 -2.74
N LYS A 66 -18.66 8.11 -2.47
CA LYS A 66 -19.51 8.75 -3.49
C LYS A 66 -18.69 9.70 -4.36
N ALA A 67 -17.92 10.58 -3.73
CA ALA A 67 -17.06 11.53 -4.41
C ALA A 67 -16.02 10.86 -5.32
N ALA A 68 -15.35 9.79 -4.85
CA ALA A 68 -14.37 9.05 -5.65
C ALA A 68 -15.00 8.41 -6.89
N VAL A 69 -16.11 7.69 -6.70
CA VAL A 69 -16.78 6.98 -7.80
C VAL A 69 -17.33 7.97 -8.83
N GLN A 70 -17.94 9.07 -8.39
CA GLN A 70 -18.45 10.13 -9.27
C GLN A 70 -17.33 10.85 -10.04
N ALA A 71 -16.15 11.01 -9.41
CA ALA A 71 -14.98 11.62 -10.03
C ALA A 71 -14.24 10.70 -11.02
N GLY A 72 -14.67 9.43 -11.15
CA GLY A 72 -14.12 8.49 -12.14
C GLY A 72 -13.09 7.50 -11.60
N ALA A 73 -13.09 7.20 -10.30
CA ALA A 73 -12.32 6.09 -9.78
C ALA A 73 -12.83 4.75 -10.33
N ASP A 74 -11.91 3.85 -10.68
CA ASP A 74 -12.25 2.49 -11.13
C ASP A 74 -12.49 1.56 -9.94
N ALA A 75 -11.77 1.80 -8.84
CA ALA A 75 -11.98 1.14 -7.57
C ALA A 75 -11.85 2.12 -6.40
N VAL A 76 -12.56 1.84 -5.32
CA VAL A 76 -12.39 2.52 -4.03
C VAL A 76 -11.84 1.55 -3.00
N TYR A 77 -10.91 2.01 -2.16
CA TYR A 77 -10.43 1.22 -1.03
C TYR A 77 -10.73 1.88 0.31
N LEU A 78 -11.22 1.09 1.25
CA LEU A 78 -11.71 1.53 2.56
C LEU A 78 -11.26 0.60 3.68
N GLY A 79 -11.50 0.99 4.92
CA GLY A 79 -11.23 0.18 6.11
C GLY A 79 -12.48 0.04 6.96
N LEU A 80 -12.55 -1.04 7.75
CA LEU A 80 -13.56 -1.19 8.79
C LEU A 80 -13.27 -0.26 9.98
N LYS A 81 -14.28 0.06 10.77
CA LYS A 81 -14.13 0.89 11.98
C LYS A 81 -13.53 0.09 13.14
N ASN A 82 -12.31 -0.41 12.98
CA ASN A 82 -11.57 -1.19 13.98
C ASN A 82 -10.06 -1.17 13.68
N ALA A 83 -9.26 -1.87 14.49
CA ALA A 83 -7.80 -1.84 14.40
C ALA A 83 -7.22 -2.64 13.22
N THR A 84 -8.06 -3.26 12.38
CA THR A 84 -7.61 -4.21 11.36
C THR A 84 -7.01 -3.55 10.11
N ASN A 85 -7.07 -2.22 10.03
CA ASN A 85 -6.55 -1.47 8.89
C ASN A 85 -5.73 -0.26 9.32
N ALA A 86 -4.73 0.07 8.51
CA ALA A 86 -3.95 1.28 8.71
C ALA A 86 -4.85 2.52 8.54
N ARG A 87 -4.41 3.69 9.03
CA ARG A 87 -5.20 4.93 9.02
C ARG A 87 -6.58 4.82 9.70
N ASN A 88 -6.68 4.08 10.81
CA ASN A 88 -7.88 4.03 11.64
C ASN A 88 -7.97 5.28 12.53
N PHE A 89 -8.56 6.36 12.01
CA PHE A 89 -8.78 7.60 12.76
C PHE A 89 -10.21 7.68 13.29
N ALA A 90 -10.37 8.27 14.48
CA ALA A 90 -11.66 8.36 15.18
C ALA A 90 -12.79 9.04 14.38
N GLY A 91 -12.46 9.88 13.39
CA GLY A 91 -13.43 10.58 12.53
C GLY A 91 -13.79 9.87 11.21
N LEU A 92 -13.12 8.76 10.86
CA LEU A 92 -13.34 8.02 9.62
C LEU A 92 -14.29 6.86 9.89
N ASN A 93 -15.58 7.09 9.71
CA ASN A 93 -16.56 6.11 10.14
C ASN A 93 -17.53 5.81 9.02
N PHE A 94 -17.39 4.61 8.46
CA PHE A 94 -18.55 3.91 7.94
C PHE A 94 -19.24 3.21 9.10
N THR A 95 -20.56 3.37 9.22
CA THR A 95 -21.40 2.36 9.86
C THR A 95 -21.52 1.15 8.94
N GLU A 96 -21.98 0.00 9.47
CA GLU A 96 -22.26 -1.15 8.61
C GLU A 96 -23.29 -0.83 7.52
N ALA A 97 -24.31 -0.01 7.85
CA ALA A 97 -25.29 0.48 6.89
C ALA A 97 -24.64 1.34 5.79
N ASP A 98 -23.69 2.21 6.16
CA ASP A 98 -22.93 3.00 5.19
C ASP A 98 -22.07 2.13 4.28
N LEU A 99 -21.44 1.08 4.82
CA LEU A 99 -20.65 0.13 4.02
C LEU A 99 -21.53 -0.57 2.98
N ARG A 100 -22.68 -1.11 3.41
CA ARG A 100 -23.61 -1.79 2.52
C ARG A 100 -24.10 -0.86 1.41
N SER A 101 -24.60 0.33 1.78
CA SER A 101 -25.01 1.34 0.79
C SER A 101 -23.87 1.78 -0.14
N GLY A 102 -22.65 1.89 0.38
CA GLY A 102 -21.47 2.25 -0.39
C GLY A 102 -21.07 1.19 -1.40
N VAL A 103 -21.04 -0.08 -0.99
CA VAL A 103 -20.75 -1.21 -1.88
C VAL A 103 -21.80 -1.33 -2.97
N GLU A 104 -23.08 -1.32 -2.61
CA GLU A 104 -24.18 -1.38 -3.59
C GLU A 104 -24.11 -0.22 -4.60
N LEU A 105 -23.80 1.00 -4.14
CA LEU A 105 -23.63 2.14 -5.03
C LEU A 105 -22.46 1.96 -6.00
N ALA A 106 -21.30 1.56 -5.49
CA ALA A 106 -20.12 1.34 -6.32
C ALA A 106 -20.39 0.27 -7.39
N HIS A 107 -20.99 -0.86 -7.00
CA HIS A 107 -21.35 -1.94 -7.92
C HIS A 107 -22.39 -1.51 -8.96
N ARG A 108 -23.42 -0.73 -8.58
CA ARG A 108 -24.37 -0.15 -9.56
C ARG A 108 -23.68 0.76 -10.58
N MET A 109 -22.57 1.38 -10.21
CA MET A 109 -21.76 2.23 -11.09
C MET A 109 -20.62 1.45 -11.79
N GLY A 110 -20.60 0.12 -11.66
CA GLY A 110 -19.59 -0.75 -12.26
C GLY A 110 -18.20 -0.61 -11.66
N ARG A 111 -18.09 -0.11 -10.41
CA ARG A 111 -16.82 0.15 -9.72
C ARG A 111 -16.59 -0.85 -8.59
N GLN A 112 -15.32 -1.14 -8.33
CA GLN A 112 -14.91 -2.13 -7.32
C GLN A 112 -14.75 -1.50 -5.94
N VAL A 113 -15.02 -2.27 -4.88
CA VAL A 113 -14.75 -1.92 -3.49
C VAL A 113 -13.75 -2.89 -2.88
N LEU A 114 -12.62 -2.34 -2.44
CA LEU A 114 -11.51 -3.08 -1.87
C LEU A 114 -11.43 -2.81 -0.36
N PHE A 115 -11.42 -3.86 0.46
CA PHE A 115 -11.33 -3.72 1.92
C PHE A 115 -9.89 -3.87 2.36
N ALA A 116 -9.32 -2.82 2.95
CA ALA A 116 -8.03 -2.90 3.62
C ALA A 116 -8.20 -3.56 4.98
N ILE A 117 -7.48 -4.65 5.20
CA ILE A 117 -7.38 -5.40 6.47
C ILE A 117 -5.89 -5.69 6.69
N ASN A 118 -5.09 -4.62 6.64
CA ASN A 118 -3.66 -4.70 6.38
C ASN A 118 -2.75 -4.47 7.60
N THR A 119 -3.30 -4.40 8.81
CA THR A 119 -2.50 -4.40 10.06
C THR A 119 -2.22 -5.82 10.54
N PHE A 120 -1.38 -5.96 11.56
CA PHE A 120 -0.91 -7.25 12.05
C PHE A 120 -1.58 -7.63 13.37
N PRO A 121 -2.18 -8.84 13.47
CA PRO A 121 -2.74 -9.31 14.73
C PRO A 121 -1.63 -9.52 15.75
N GLN A 122 -1.87 -9.08 16.99
CA GLN A 122 -0.99 -9.42 18.11
C GLN A 122 -1.18 -10.89 18.51
N ALA A 123 -0.20 -11.47 19.20
CA ALA A 123 -0.28 -12.86 19.67
C ALA A 123 -1.59 -13.10 20.46
N GLY A 124 -2.33 -14.15 20.10
CA GLY A 124 -3.63 -14.48 20.70
C GLY A 124 -4.81 -13.59 20.28
N ARG A 125 -4.61 -12.56 19.44
CA ARG A 125 -5.63 -11.57 19.06
C ARG A 125 -6.12 -11.69 17.61
N GLY A 126 -5.80 -12.78 16.91
CA GLY A 126 -6.14 -12.96 15.48
C GLY A 126 -7.63 -13.10 15.15
N ALA A 127 -8.51 -13.33 16.14
CA ALA A 127 -9.94 -13.50 15.91
C ALA A 127 -10.61 -12.25 15.31
N GLU A 128 -10.19 -11.05 15.76
CA GLU A 128 -10.73 -9.77 15.27
C GLU A 128 -10.45 -9.56 13.77
N TRP A 129 -9.24 -9.93 13.32
CA TRP A 129 -8.87 -9.84 11.90
C TRP A 129 -9.58 -10.87 11.04
N ARG A 130 -9.77 -12.09 11.54
CA ARG A 130 -10.57 -13.10 10.83
C ARG A 130 -12.03 -12.65 10.68
N ALA A 131 -12.62 -12.11 11.74
CA ALA A 131 -13.97 -11.57 11.70
C ALA A 131 -14.08 -10.37 10.71
N ALA A 132 -13.05 -9.54 10.61
CA ALA A 132 -12.98 -8.47 9.61
C ALA A 132 -12.96 -9.01 8.17
N ILE A 133 -12.24 -10.09 7.91
CA ILE A 133 -12.23 -10.76 6.59
C ILE A 133 -13.61 -11.33 6.27
N ASP A 134 -14.21 -12.03 7.24
CA ASP A 134 -15.55 -12.60 7.10
C ASP A 134 -16.60 -11.50 6.81
N ALA A 135 -16.51 -10.37 7.52
CA ALA A 135 -17.38 -9.22 7.31
C ALA A 135 -17.18 -8.56 5.94
N ALA A 136 -15.92 -8.36 5.51
CA ALA A 136 -15.63 -7.82 4.18
C ALA A 136 -16.21 -8.70 3.06
N HIS A 137 -16.05 -10.02 3.16
CA HIS A 137 -16.68 -10.96 2.24
C HIS A 137 -18.22 -10.84 2.26
N ALA A 138 -18.84 -10.85 3.44
CA ALA A 138 -20.30 -10.75 3.57
C ALA A 138 -20.89 -9.42 3.06
N LEU A 139 -20.09 -8.34 3.11
CA LEU A 139 -20.45 -7.03 2.57
C LEU A 139 -20.27 -6.93 1.04
N GLY A 140 -19.73 -7.97 0.39
CA GLY A 140 -19.51 -7.99 -1.07
C GLY A 140 -18.21 -7.33 -1.51
N ALA A 141 -17.13 -7.42 -0.72
CA ALA A 141 -15.82 -6.94 -1.13
C ALA A 141 -15.36 -7.60 -2.44
N ASP A 142 -14.92 -6.78 -3.41
CA ASP A 142 -14.32 -7.28 -4.64
C ASP A 142 -12.90 -7.79 -4.41
N ALA A 143 -12.19 -7.27 -3.41
CA ALA A 143 -10.92 -7.78 -2.94
C ALA A 143 -10.65 -7.37 -1.48
N VAL A 144 -9.78 -8.13 -0.81
CA VAL A 144 -9.19 -7.72 0.47
C VAL A 144 -7.70 -7.45 0.32
N ILE A 145 -7.24 -6.34 0.91
CA ILE A 145 -5.82 -5.93 0.92
C ILE A 145 -5.22 -6.36 2.25
N LEU A 146 -4.34 -7.36 2.22
CA LEU A 146 -3.79 -8.05 3.39
C LEU A 146 -2.26 -7.92 3.44
N ALA A 147 -1.66 -7.99 4.62
CA ALA A 147 -0.21 -7.99 4.81
C ALA A 147 0.30 -9.25 5.53
N ASP A 148 -0.50 -9.82 6.42
CA ASP A 148 -0.13 -10.97 7.24
C ASP A 148 -0.35 -12.31 6.50
N PRO A 149 0.68 -13.18 6.37
CA PRO A 149 0.56 -14.48 5.72
C PRO A 149 -0.48 -15.43 6.35
N GLY A 150 -0.66 -15.40 7.66
CA GLY A 150 -1.65 -16.23 8.35
C GLY A 150 -3.08 -15.80 8.03
N LEU A 151 -3.32 -14.50 7.91
CA LEU A 151 -4.59 -13.95 7.46
C LEU A 151 -4.85 -14.21 5.97
N MET A 152 -3.81 -14.15 5.14
CA MET A 152 -3.91 -14.52 3.73
C MET A 152 -4.24 -16.01 3.55
N ALA A 153 -3.61 -16.90 4.32
CA ALA A 153 -3.95 -18.31 4.35
C ALA A 153 -5.41 -18.54 4.78
N TYR A 154 -5.86 -17.87 5.85
CA TYR A 154 -7.25 -17.94 6.30
C TYR A 154 -8.24 -17.50 5.22
N ALA A 155 -8.00 -16.36 4.58
CA ALA A 155 -8.87 -15.83 3.53
C ALA A 155 -8.93 -16.77 2.32
N ARG A 156 -7.78 -17.28 1.87
CA ARG A 156 -7.67 -18.25 0.77
C ARG A 156 -8.46 -19.52 1.07
N ASP A 157 -8.29 -20.10 2.25
CA ASP A 157 -8.89 -21.39 2.60
C ASP A 157 -10.40 -21.28 2.80
N ARG A 158 -10.87 -20.16 3.36
CA ARG A 158 -12.29 -19.97 3.67
C ARG A 158 -13.10 -19.37 2.53
N TYR A 159 -12.49 -18.52 1.72
CA TYR A 159 -13.14 -17.80 0.62
C TYR A 159 -12.26 -17.87 -0.66
N PRO A 160 -12.18 -19.04 -1.34
CA PRO A 160 -11.29 -19.23 -2.49
C PRO A 160 -11.51 -18.25 -3.66
N ASP A 161 -12.73 -17.74 -3.80
CA ASP A 161 -13.10 -16.79 -4.86
C ASP A 161 -12.81 -15.32 -4.48
N LEU A 162 -12.52 -15.03 -3.22
CA LEU A 162 -12.20 -13.68 -2.76
C LEU A 162 -10.80 -13.29 -3.24
N ARG A 163 -10.72 -12.24 -4.08
CA ARG A 163 -9.41 -11.74 -4.57
C ARG A 163 -8.59 -11.19 -3.41
N LEU A 164 -7.35 -11.66 -3.28
CA LEU A 164 -6.39 -11.18 -2.28
C LEU A 164 -5.38 -10.25 -2.94
N HIS A 165 -5.19 -9.07 -2.37
CA HIS A 165 -4.16 -8.12 -2.78
C HIS A 165 -3.10 -8.02 -1.67
N LEU A 166 -1.82 -8.10 -2.03
CA LEU A 166 -0.73 -7.88 -1.10
C LEU A 166 -0.58 -6.38 -0.82
N SER A 167 -0.73 -6.01 0.44
CA SER A 167 -0.55 -4.65 0.93
C SER A 167 0.90 -4.20 0.82
N VAL A 168 1.10 -2.89 0.67
CA VAL A 168 2.42 -2.26 0.79
C VAL A 168 3.11 -2.57 2.14
N GLN A 169 2.31 -2.81 3.20
CA GLN A 169 2.80 -3.26 4.50
C GLN A 169 3.44 -4.66 4.46
N GLY A 170 3.25 -5.45 3.40
CA GLY A 170 3.97 -6.70 3.16
C GLY A 170 5.42 -6.48 2.74
N SER A 171 5.80 -5.26 2.33
CA SER A 171 7.16 -4.84 1.98
C SER A 171 7.86 -5.71 0.93
N ALA A 172 7.10 -6.29 -0.01
CA ALA A 172 7.67 -7.02 -1.13
C ALA A 172 8.23 -6.05 -2.19
N THR A 173 9.54 -6.13 -2.46
CA THR A 173 10.27 -5.21 -3.36
C THR A 173 10.85 -5.92 -4.59
N HIS A 174 10.69 -7.22 -4.71
CA HIS A 174 11.22 -8.03 -5.82
C HIS A 174 10.25 -9.17 -6.16
N ALA A 175 10.41 -9.73 -7.38
CA ALA A 175 9.50 -10.73 -7.91
C ALA A 175 9.42 -11.99 -7.06
N ASP A 176 10.54 -12.53 -6.57
CA ASP A 176 10.52 -13.78 -5.78
C ASP A 176 9.64 -13.69 -4.53
N ALA A 177 9.65 -12.55 -3.83
CA ALA A 177 8.77 -12.35 -2.66
C ALA A 177 7.30 -12.29 -3.07
N ILE A 178 6.99 -11.66 -4.20
CA ILE A 178 5.62 -11.54 -4.73
C ILE A 178 5.12 -12.90 -5.21
N GLU A 179 5.94 -13.65 -5.95
CA GLU A 179 5.62 -14.98 -6.47
C GLU A 179 5.46 -15.99 -5.33
N LEU A 180 6.27 -15.93 -4.28
CA LEU A 180 6.05 -16.72 -3.07
C LEU A 180 4.65 -16.45 -2.49
N MET A 181 4.26 -15.18 -2.37
CA MET A 181 2.92 -14.83 -1.86
C MET A 181 1.80 -15.28 -2.82
N ARG A 182 2.05 -15.28 -4.14
CA ARG A 182 1.09 -15.78 -5.13
C ARG A 182 0.94 -17.29 -5.04
N GLU A 183 2.03 -18.03 -4.96
CA GLU A 183 2.02 -19.49 -4.90
C GLU A 183 1.41 -20.00 -3.60
N GLN A 184 1.76 -19.35 -2.48
CA GLN A 184 1.23 -19.74 -1.19
C GLN A 184 -0.19 -19.25 -0.98
N PHE A 185 -0.54 -18.02 -1.37
CA PHE A 185 -1.81 -17.41 -0.94
C PHE A 185 -2.76 -17.04 -2.09
N GLY A 186 -2.31 -17.15 -3.34
CA GLY A 186 -3.16 -16.83 -4.50
C GLY A 186 -3.38 -15.33 -4.71
N ILE A 187 -2.47 -14.47 -4.22
CA ILE A 187 -2.62 -13.02 -4.43
C ILE A 187 -2.74 -12.68 -5.92
N ARG A 188 -3.60 -11.72 -6.25
CA ARG A 188 -3.87 -11.27 -7.62
C ARG A 188 -3.19 -9.95 -7.95
N ARG A 189 -2.89 -9.15 -6.93
CA ARG A 189 -2.24 -7.85 -7.06
C ARG A 189 -1.28 -7.61 -5.90
N ALA A 190 -0.20 -6.89 -6.13
CA ALA A 190 0.72 -6.42 -5.11
C ALA A 190 0.89 -4.90 -5.18
N VAL A 191 0.71 -4.22 -4.04
CA VAL A 191 0.96 -2.78 -3.90
C VAL A 191 2.42 -2.59 -3.55
N LEU A 192 3.21 -2.01 -4.46
CA LEU A 192 4.64 -1.82 -4.25
C LEU A 192 4.94 -0.65 -3.28
N PRO A 193 5.99 -0.78 -2.47
CA PRO A 193 6.47 0.31 -1.61
C PRO A 193 7.14 1.41 -2.45
N ARG A 194 7.06 2.67 -1.99
CA ARG A 194 7.57 3.86 -2.71
C ARG A 194 9.08 4.06 -2.55
N VAL A 195 9.81 2.97 -2.36
CA VAL A 195 11.27 2.93 -2.21
C VAL A 195 11.98 2.44 -3.48
N LEU A 196 11.21 1.89 -4.43
CA LEU A 196 11.72 1.42 -5.72
C LEU A 196 11.82 2.58 -6.72
N THR A 197 12.89 2.56 -7.49
CA THR A 197 13.03 3.35 -8.73
C THR A 197 12.12 2.82 -9.83
N LEU A 198 11.82 3.63 -10.83
CA LEU A 198 11.00 3.16 -11.95
C LEU A 198 11.62 2.00 -12.74
N ALA A 199 12.95 1.94 -12.84
CA ALA A 199 13.64 0.81 -13.45
C ALA A 199 13.47 -0.48 -12.63
N GLU A 200 13.43 -0.38 -11.30
CA GLU A 200 13.15 -1.52 -10.43
C GLU A 200 11.68 -1.94 -10.50
N VAL A 201 10.74 -0.98 -10.55
CA VAL A 201 9.31 -1.26 -10.79
C VAL A 201 9.12 -1.99 -12.11
N GLU A 202 9.69 -1.49 -13.21
CA GLU A 202 9.61 -2.12 -14.53
C GLU A 202 10.17 -3.56 -14.50
N ARG A 203 11.28 -3.78 -13.79
CA ARG A 203 11.85 -5.12 -13.62
C ARG A 203 10.89 -6.05 -12.89
N VAL A 204 10.26 -5.59 -11.80
CA VAL A 204 9.28 -6.39 -11.07
C VAL A 204 8.09 -6.74 -11.96
N VAL A 205 7.53 -5.76 -12.68
CA VAL A 205 6.38 -5.99 -13.59
C VAL A 205 6.71 -7.05 -14.64
N LYS A 206 7.93 -7.07 -15.19
CA LYS A 206 8.36 -8.06 -16.19
C LYS A 206 8.61 -9.47 -15.63
N GLN A 207 8.77 -9.61 -14.31
CA GLN A 207 9.22 -10.83 -13.66
C GLN A 207 8.13 -11.55 -12.85
N THR A 208 6.93 -10.98 -12.76
CA THR A 208 5.81 -11.57 -12.01
C THR A 208 4.54 -11.59 -12.85
N SER A 209 3.69 -12.59 -12.60
CA SER A 209 2.35 -12.67 -13.17
C SER A 209 1.31 -11.91 -12.33
N VAL A 210 1.68 -11.46 -11.14
CA VAL A 210 0.82 -10.68 -10.24
C VAL A 210 0.69 -9.25 -10.75
N GLN A 211 -0.52 -8.70 -10.72
CA GLN A 211 -0.74 -7.30 -11.08
C GLN A 211 0.03 -6.36 -10.14
N ILE A 212 0.71 -5.36 -10.70
CA ILE A 212 1.45 -4.39 -9.90
C ILE A 212 0.65 -3.09 -9.75
N GLU A 213 0.45 -2.68 -8.50
CA GLU A 213 -0.14 -1.40 -8.11
C GLU A 213 0.95 -0.50 -7.52
N VAL A 214 1.00 0.77 -7.96
CA VAL A 214 1.92 1.79 -7.43
C VAL A 214 1.14 2.99 -6.93
N PHE A 215 1.75 3.80 -6.07
CA PHE A 215 1.15 5.06 -5.64
C PHE A 215 1.35 6.15 -6.70
N GLY A 216 0.31 6.90 -7.00
CA GLY A 216 0.36 8.03 -7.94
C GLY A 216 0.37 9.39 -7.27
N PHE A 217 -0.28 9.52 -6.11
CA PHE A 217 -0.32 10.78 -5.37
C PHE A 217 -0.53 10.56 -3.87
N GLY A 218 0.06 11.45 -3.06
CA GLY A 218 -0.23 11.60 -1.63
C GLY A 218 1.00 11.51 -0.73
N SER A 219 0.78 11.60 0.59
CA SER A 219 1.82 11.76 1.61
C SER A 219 2.84 10.62 1.59
N LEU A 220 4.14 10.95 1.61
CA LEU A 220 5.22 9.96 1.69
C LEU A 220 5.39 9.38 3.10
N CYS A 221 5.71 8.10 3.15
CA CYS A 221 6.13 7.40 4.36
C CYS A 221 7.59 6.97 4.17
N VAL A 222 8.47 7.37 5.08
CA VAL A 222 9.90 7.02 5.03
C VAL A 222 10.25 5.75 5.79
N MET A 223 9.34 5.25 6.63
CA MET A 223 9.51 3.96 7.29
C MET A 223 9.12 2.83 6.33
N ALA A 224 9.21 1.56 6.75
CA ALA A 224 8.80 0.40 5.94
C ALA A 224 7.27 0.37 5.70
N GLU A 225 6.80 1.35 4.91
CA GLU A 225 5.46 1.61 4.38
C GLU A 225 4.32 1.17 5.29
N GLY A 226 4.19 1.85 6.43
CA GLY A 226 3.22 1.54 7.48
C GLY A 226 3.80 0.82 8.69
N ARG A 227 5.04 0.33 8.64
CA ARG A 227 5.76 -0.23 9.79
C ARG A 227 6.63 0.81 10.50
N CYS A 228 6.01 1.60 11.37
CA CYS A 228 6.67 2.73 12.04
C CYS A 228 7.14 2.42 13.47
N LEU A 229 8.43 2.10 13.64
CA LEU A 229 9.06 1.91 14.96
C LEU A 229 9.16 3.20 15.77
N LEU A 230 9.33 4.33 15.08
CA LEU A 230 9.34 5.67 15.66
C LEU A 230 8.05 5.97 16.44
N SER A 231 6.91 5.64 15.85
CA SER A 231 5.59 5.77 16.48
C SER A 231 5.45 4.85 17.69
N SER A 232 5.89 3.58 17.56
CA SER A 232 5.88 2.61 18.67
C SER A 232 6.72 3.09 19.84
N TYR A 233 7.90 3.65 19.57
CA TYR A 233 8.78 4.21 20.60
C TYR A 233 8.13 5.40 21.30
N ALA A 234 7.58 6.34 20.53
CA ALA A 234 7.02 7.57 21.08
C ALA A 234 5.70 7.34 21.85
N THR A 235 4.89 6.37 21.44
CA THR A 235 3.49 6.25 21.91
C THR A 235 3.04 4.87 22.37
N GLY A 236 3.84 3.82 22.16
CA GLY A 236 3.40 2.42 22.31
C GLY A 236 2.47 1.93 21.18
N ASP A 237 1.90 2.85 20.41
CA ASP A 237 1.03 2.59 19.27
C ASP A 237 1.77 2.84 17.95
N SER A 238 1.27 2.28 16.87
CA SER A 238 1.84 2.44 15.53
C SER A 238 0.81 2.10 14.45
N PRO A 239 1.10 2.38 13.17
CA PRO A 239 0.25 1.91 12.09
C PRO A 239 0.20 0.39 11.96
N ASN A 240 1.11 -0.35 12.61
CA ASN A 240 1.10 -1.82 12.62
C ASN A 240 0.07 -2.45 13.54
N ASN A 241 -0.19 -1.84 14.70
CA ASN A 241 -1.02 -2.42 15.75
C ASN A 241 -2.32 -1.64 15.99
N LYS A 242 -2.34 -0.34 15.72
CA LYS A 242 -3.50 0.54 15.90
C LYS A 242 -3.90 1.29 14.64
N GLY A 243 -3.08 1.23 13.60
CA GLY A 243 -3.37 1.88 12.34
C GLY A 243 -3.13 3.40 12.34
N VAL A 244 -2.29 3.96 13.20
CA VAL A 244 -2.01 5.41 13.17
C VAL A 244 -0.56 5.73 13.54
N CYS A 245 0.05 6.72 12.87
CA CYS A 245 1.44 7.14 13.15
C CYS A 245 1.54 8.02 14.40
N SER A 246 0.52 8.85 14.62
CA SER A 246 0.43 9.74 15.77
C SER A 246 -1.00 9.64 16.30
N PRO A 247 -1.27 8.77 17.28
CA PRO A 247 -2.62 8.59 17.79
C PRO A 247 -3.10 9.85 18.50
N ALA A 248 -4.37 10.20 18.32
CA ALA A 248 -4.94 11.44 18.87
C ALA A 248 -4.76 11.60 20.39
N HIS A 249 -4.81 10.49 21.14
CA HIS A 249 -4.62 10.51 22.60
C HIS A 249 -3.19 10.91 23.02
N ALA A 250 -2.20 10.79 22.14
CA ALA A 250 -0.81 11.17 22.38
C ALA A 250 -0.47 12.56 21.84
N VAL A 251 -1.30 13.13 20.95
CA VAL A 251 -1.05 14.45 20.38
C VAL A 251 -1.38 15.54 21.40
N ARG A 252 -0.48 16.53 21.56
CA ARG A 252 -0.71 17.73 22.38
C ARG A 252 -0.34 18.97 21.59
N TRP A 253 -1.17 19.99 21.72
CA TRP A 253 -0.95 21.33 21.18
C TRP A 253 -0.82 22.28 22.37
N GLN A 254 0.27 23.03 22.46
CA GLN A 254 0.57 23.90 23.60
C GLN A 254 1.01 25.26 23.09
N GLU A 255 0.31 26.32 23.49
CA GLU A 255 0.76 27.68 23.21
C GLU A 255 1.75 28.13 24.29
N GLN A 256 2.95 28.53 23.88
CA GLN A 256 3.99 29.05 24.77
C GLN A 256 4.72 30.21 24.09
N GLY A 257 4.78 31.38 24.76
CA GLY A 257 5.52 32.53 24.25
C GLY A 257 5.02 33.06 22.90
N GLY A 258 3.73 32.89 22.59
CA GLY A 258 3.14 33.26 21.30
C GLY A 258 3.43 32.26 20.17
N GLN A 259 4.11 31.15 20.45
CA GLN A 259 4.36 30.06 19.51
C GLN A 259 3.49 28.86 19.83
N LEU A 260 3.26 28.01 18.83
CA LEU A 260 2.48 26.77 18.98
C LEU A 260 3.41 25.56 18.95
N ASP A 261 3.54 24.89 20.08
CA ASP A 261 4.25 23.61 20.19
C ASP A 261 3.32 22.45 19.81
N ALA A 262 3.75 21.66 18.85
CA ALA A 262 3.12 20.40 18.49
C ALA A 262 3.93 19.25 19.09
N ARG A 263 3.30 18.46 19.95
CA ARG A 263 3.97 17.36 20.66
C ARG A 263 3.29 16.02 20.41
N LEU A 264 4.09 14.97 20.50
CA LEU A 264 3.64 13.58 20.54
C LEU A 264 4.14 12.97 21.85
N ASN A 265 3.22 12.76 22.79
CA ASN A 265 3.52 12.59 24.21
C ASN A 265 4.48 13.69 24.68
N ASP A 266 5.62 13.31 25.25
CA ASP A 266 6.60 14.24 25.81
C ASP A 266 7.62 14.73 24.76
N ILE A 267 7.50 14.31 23.51
CA ILE A 267 8.43 14.68 22.43
C ILE A 267 7.92 15.93 21.71
N LEU A 268 8.74 16.99 21.67
CA LEU A 268 8.49 18.16 20.81
C LEU A 268 8.74 17.74 19.36
N ILE A 269 7.69 17.80 18.54
CA ILE A 269 7.78 17.46 17.11
C ILE A 269 8.10 18.71 16.31
N ASP A 270 7.44 19.81 16.65
CA ASP A 270 7.57 21.05 15.91
C ASP A 270 7.12 22.24 16.77
N ARG A 271 7.61 23.43 16.42
CA ARG A 271 7.25 24.72 17.00
C ARG A 271 6.93 25.70 15.88
N TYR A 272 5.68 26.14 15.83
CA TYR A 272 5.18 27.03 14.79
C TYR A 272 5.14 28.49 15.25
N ALA A 273 5.58 29.40 14.38
CA ALA A 273 5.43 30.83 14.58
C ALA A 273 3.97 31.29 14.46
N PRO A 274 3.59 32.47 14.99
CA PRO A 274 2.27 33.05 14.77
C PRO A 274 1.89 33.08 13.28
N GLY A 275 0.77 32.46 12.92
CA GLY A 275 0.27 32.43 11.54
C GLY A 275 0.93 31.41 10.61
N GLU A 276 1.94 30.67 11.07
CA GLU A 276 2.50 29.54 10.33
C GLU A 276 1.52 28.36 10.33
N ALA A 277 1.39 27.69 9.18
CA ALA A 277 0.49 26.54 9.06
C ALA A 277 1.05 25.33 9.80
N ALA A 278 0.35 24.89 10.85
CA ALA A 278 0.75 23.74 11.64
C ALA A 278 0.39 22.40 10.97
N GLY A 279 1.38 21.53 10.79
CA GLY A 279 1.20 20.16 10.33
C GLY A 279 0.77 19.21 11.44
N TYR A 280 0.10 18.11 11.10
CA TYR A 280 -0.22 17.08 12.10
C TYR A 280 1.08 16.46 12.65
N PRO A 281 1.30 16.41 13.98
CA PRO A 281 2.60 16.07 14.57
C PRO A 281 2.98 14.62 14.29
N THR A 282 3.71 14.42 13.20
CA THR A 282 4.17 13.11 12.73
C THR A 282 5.66 13.04 12.95
N LEU A 283 6.14 12.05 13.73
CA LEU A 283 7.53 12.03 14.22
C LEU A 283 8.57 12.17 13.09
N CYS A 284 8.36 11.48 11.96
CA CYS A 284 9.30 11.54 10.83
C CYS A 284 9.27 12.85 10.05
N LYS A 285 8.38 13.78 10.38
CA LYS A 285 8.21 15.08 9.70
C LYS A 285 8.37 16.27 10.63
N GLY A 286 8.80 16.02 11.86
CA GLY A 286 9.12 17.08 12.81
C GLY A 286 10.36 17.87 12.40
N ARG A 287 10.52 19.04 13.01
CA ARG A 287 11.76 19.82 12.98
C ARG A 287 12.53 19.57 14.27
N PHE A 288 13.77 19.12 14.15
CA PHE A 288 14.63 18.75 15.28
C PHE A 288 15.93 19.54 15.24
N VAL A 289 16.53 19.74 16.41
CA VAL A 289 17.85 20.38 16.54
C VAL A 289 18.93 19.34 16.27
N VAL A 290 19.74 19.55 15.24
CA VAL A 290 20.95 18.75 14.94
C VAL A 290 22.11 19.70 14.72
N ASP A 291 23.20 19.48 15.45
CA ASP A 291 24.41 20.32 15.41
C ASP A 291 24.17 21.83 15.62
N GLY A 292 23.08 22.18 16.31
CA GLY A 292 22.68 23.55 16.62
C GLY A 292 21.62 24.13 15.68
N ASP A 293 21.32 23.48 14.57
CA ASP A 293 20.37 23.94 13.56
C ASP A 293 19.03 23.19 13.66
N VAL A 294 17.92 23.90 13.43
CA VAL A 294 16.57 23.32 13.41
C VAL A 294 16.19 22.96 11.98
N ASP A 295 15.98 21.68 11.71
CA ASP A 295 15.64 21.20 10.36
C ASP A 295 14.77 19.93 10.35
N HIS A 296 14.22 19.58 9.19
CA HIS A 296 13.54 18.32 8.91
C HIS A 296 14.55 17.19 8.67
N VAL A 297 15.08 16.64 9.76
CA VAL A 297 16.21 15.68 9.72
C VAL A 297 15.87 14.30 9.15
N LEU A 298 14.58 13.95 9.05
CA LEU A 298 14.11 12.65 8.58
C LEU A 298 13.43 12.75 7.21
N GLU A 299 12.41 13.59 7.11
CA GLU A 299 11.64 13.81 5.89
C GLU A 299 10.92 15.17 5.98
N GLU A 300 11.03 15.97 4.92
CA GLU A 300 10.21 17.18 4.80
C GLU A 300 8.73 16.81 4.57
N PRO A 301 7.77 17.63 5.04
CA PRO A 301 6.37 17.43 4.71
C PRO A 301 6.14 17.57 3.20
N THR A 302 6.16 16.46 2.46
CA THR A 302 6.02 16.42 1.00
C THR A 302 5.11 15.28 0.55
N SER A 303 4.54 15.43 -0.66
CA SER A 303 3.70 14.41 -1.30
C SER A 303 4.35 13.82 -2.54
N LEU A 304 4.17 12.52 -2.74
CA LEU A 304 4.43 11.87 -4.01
C LEU A 304 3.52 12.47 -5.09
N ASN A 305 4.06 12.71 -6.27
CA ASN A 305 3.31 13.06 -7.46
C ASN A 305 3.91 12.37 -8.70
N ALA A 306 3.22 11.36 -9.21
CA ALA A 306 3.62 10.59 -10.39
C ALA A 306 2.98 11.07 -11.70
N LEU A 307 2.40 12.28 -11.73
CA LEU A 307 1.65 12.79 -12.88
C LEU A 307 2.47 12.81 -14.18
N SER A 308 3.73 13.24 -14.11
CA SER A 308 4.67 13.24 -15.26
C SER A 308 5.08 11.83 -15.69
N LEU A 309 4.88 10.83 -14.83
CA LEU A 309 5.34 9.46 -15.01
C LEU A 309 4.28 8.55 -15.64
N LEU A 310 3.04 9.03 -15.80
CA LEU A 310 1.91 8.24 -16.29
C LEU A 310 2.19 7.48 -17.61
N PRO A 311 2.82 8.07 -18.65
CA PRO A 311 3.12 7.33 -19.88
C PRO A 311 4.08 6.17 -19.66
N ARG A 312 5.08 6.34 -18.79
CA ARG A 312 6.03 5.26 -18.47
C ARG A 312 5.36 4.15 -17.68
N LEU A 313 4.51 4.50 -16.71
CA LEU A 313 3.74 3.55 -15.91
C LEU A 313 2.79 2.73 -16.79
N LEU A 314 2.10 3.38 -17.74
CA LEU A 314 1.28 2.71 -18.75
C LEU A 314 2.11 1.76 -19.62
N GLY A 315 3.22 2.26 -20.16
CA GLY A 315 4.08 1.51 -21.08
C GLY A 315 4.75 0.28 -20.45
N MET A 316 5.05 0.32 -19.14
CA MET A 316 5.65 -0.82 -18.45
C MET A 316 4.64 -1.88 -17.99
N GLY A 317 3.33 -1.61 -18.06
CA GLY A 317 2.30 -2.56 -17.66
C GLY A 317 1.93 -2.53 -16.17
N VAL A 318 2.10 -1.38 -15.50
CA VAL A 318 1.46 -1.18 -14.19
C VAL A 318 -0.05 -1.36 -14.35
N ALA A 319 -0.68 -2.08 -13.42
CA ALA A 319 -2.10 -2.40 -13.51
C ALA A 319 -2.99 -1.36 -12.82
N ALA A 320 -2.47 -0.70 -11.78
CA ALA A 320 -3.24 0.25 -10.99
C ALA A 320 -2.39 1.37 -10.40
N ILE A 321 -2.99 2.56 -10.31
CA ILE A 321 -2.45 3.70 -9.59
C ILE A 321 -3.32 3.98 -8.37
N LYS A 322 -2.69 3.96 -7.20
CA LYS A 322 -3.30 4.20 -5.90
C LYS A 322 -3.11 5.64 -5.46
N ILE A 323 -4.18 6.26 -4.96
CA ILE A 323 -4.11 7.53 -4.25
C ILE A 323 -4.02 7.26 -2.74
N GLU A 324 -3.08 7.90 -2.05
CA GLU A 324 -2.98 7.85 -0.58
C GLU A 324 -4.00 8.81 0.06
N GLY A 325 -4.47 8.49 1.27
CA GLY A 325 -5.19 9.45 2.09
C GLY A 325 -6.63 9.07 2.41
N ARG A 326 -6.87 7.86 2.96
CA ARG A 326 -8.19 7.47 3.52
C ARG A 326 -8.75 8.47 4.52
N GLN A 327 -7.87 9.21 5.19
CA GLN A 327 -8.21 10.25 6.15
C GLN A 327 -8.57 11.62 5.56
N ARG A 328 -8.52 11.78 4.23
CA ARG A 328 -8.74 13.06 3.56
C ARG A 328 -10.23 13.32 3.35
N SER A 329 -10.58 14.59 3.17
CA SER A 329 -11.97 15.02 2.98
C SER A 329 -12.55 14.52 1.65
N PRO A 330 -13.89 14.42 1.52
CA PRO A 330 -14.52 14.11 0.24
C PRO A 330 -14.13 15.08 -0.89
N ALA A 331 -13.88 16.35 -0.56
CA ALA A 331 -13.44 17.36 -1.53
C ALA A 331 -12.03 17.09 -2.06
N TYR A 332 -11.09 16.69 -1.19
CA TYR A 332 -9.77 16.22 -1.62
C TYR A 332 -9.92 15.03 -2.57
N VAL A 333 -10.71 14.03 -2.17
CA VAL A 333 -10.88 12.80 -2.95
C VAL A 333 -11.45 13.11 -4.34
N ALA A 334 -12.52 13.90 -4.43
CA ALA A 334 -13.11 14.31 -5.71
C ALA A 334 -12.08 15.01 -6.62
N GLN A 335 -11.34 15.98 -6.10
CA GLN A 335 -10.43 16.79 -6.91
C GLN A 335 -9.22 16.00 -7.38
N VAL A 336 -8.60 15.21 -6.50
CA VAL A 336 -7.43 14.38 -6.83
C VAL A 336 -7.82 13.28 -7.83
N VAL A 337 -8.94 12.60 -7.60
CA VAL A 337 -9.44 11.56 -8.52
C VAL A 337 -9.75 12.15 -9.89
N ALA A 338 -10.51 13.25 -9.96
CA ALA A 338 -10.85 13.88 -11.23
C ALA A 338 -9.60 14.35 -12.01
N THR A 339 -8.62 14.92 -11.30
CA THR A 339 -7.35 15.36 -11.90
C THR A 339 -6.57 14.18 -12.47
N LEU A 340 -6.40 13.11 -11.69
CA LEU A 340 -5.67 11.93 -12.15
C LEU A 340 -6.42 11.14 -13.22
N ARG A 341 -7.75 11.07 -13.17
CA ARG A 341 -8.58 10.45 -14.21
C ARG A 341 -8.38 11.17 -15.55
N ALA A 342 -8.49 12.50 -15.56
CA ALA A 342 -8.26 13.31 -16.75
C ALA A 342 -6.84 13.13 -17.31
N ALA A 343 -5.83 13.08 -16.43
CA ALA A 343 -4.46 12.84 -16.84
C ALA A 343 -4.24 11.43 -17.38
N LEU A 344 -4.80 10.40 -16.75
CA LEU A 344 -4.76 9.01 -17.21
C LEU A 344 -5.46 8.83 -18.55
N ASP A 345 -6.62 9.46 -18.75
CA ASP A 345 -7.33 9.43 -20.02
C ASP A 345 -6.52 10.09 -21.14
N SER A 346 -5.91 11.24 -20.85
CA SER A 346 -5.02 11.92 -21.79
C SER A 346 -3.77 11.09 -22.10
N ALA A 347 -3.16 10.48 -21.09
CA ALA A 347 -1.97 9.64 -21.26
C ALA A 347 -2.29 8.37 -22.05
N ARG A 348 -3.50 7.80 -21.87
CA ARG A 348 -3.96 6.64 -22.63
C ARG A 348 -4.27 6.98 -24.09
N ALA A 349 -4.85 8.16 -24.34
CA ALA A 349 -5.23 8.58 -25.68
C ALA A 349 -4.02 8.82 -26.59
N ASP A 350 -2.97 9.46 -26.08
CA ASP A 350 -1.72 9.70 -26.81
C ASP A 350 -0.52 9.73 -25.84
N PRO A 351 0.05 8.56 -25.49
CA PRO A 351 1.17 8.48 -24.57
C PRO A 351 2.41 9.25 -25.07
N ALA A 352 2.61 9.32 -26.40
CA ALA A 352 3.79 9.94 -27.01
C ALA A 352 3.74 11.47 -26.94
N ARG A 353 2.53 12.06 -26.95
CA ARG A 353 2.33 13.51 -26.81
C ARG A 353 1.86 13.93 -25.42
N PHE A 354 1.75 13.00 -24.49
CA PHE A 354 1.35 13.33 -23.13
C PHE A 354 2.33 14.33 -22.50
N SER A 355 1.77 15.37 -21.90
CA SER A 355 2.48 16.27 -21.01
C SER A 355 1.59 16.57 -19.80
N ALA A 356 2.20 16.63 -18.62
CA ALA A 356 1.50 17.00 -17.40
C ALA A 356 1.08 18.48 -17.51
N LYS A 357 -0.22 18.73 -17.66
CA LYS A 357 -0.72 20.08 -17.84
C LYS A 357 -0.55 20.92 -16.55
N PRO A 358 -0.21 22.22 -16.66
CA PRO A 358 0.01 23.08 -15.49
C PRO A 358 -1.16 23.11 -14.50
N GLU A 359 -2.40 23.07 -14.99
CA GLU A 359 -3.60 23.07 -14.15
C GLU A 359 -3.75 21.79 -13.32
N TRP A 360 -3.31 20.64 -13.84
CA TRP A 360 -3.30 19.38 -13.09
C TRP A 360 -2.23 19.41 -12.01
N GLN A 361 -1.04 19.89 -12.36
CA GLN A 361 0.05 20.05 -11.39
C GLN A 361 -0.36 20.99 -10.26
N ALA A 362 -0.92 22.16 -10.59
CA ALA A 362 -1.41 23.13 -9.61
C ALA A 362 -2.53 22.55 -8.73
N SER A 363 -3.42 21.74 -9.32
CA SER A 363 -4.48 21.03 -8.58
C SER A 363 -3.92 20.08 -7.54
N LEU A 364 -2.96 19.25 -7.91
CA LEU A 364 -2.33 18.29 -6.99
C LEU A 364 -1.47 18.97 -5.92
N VAL A 365 -0.70 20.00 -6.28
CA VAL A 365 0.16 20.74 -5.32
C VAL A 365 -0.64 21.38 -4.19
N ARG A 366 -1.85 21.90 -4.45
CA ARG A 366 -2.73 22.44 -3.39
C ARG A 366 -3.10 21.42 -2.31
N HIS A 367 -3.07 20.14 -2.67
CA HIS A 367 -3.38 19.02 -1.79
C HIS A 367 -2.13 18.32 -1.23
N ALA A 368 -0.96 18.81 -1.61
CA ALA A 368 0.30 18.25 -1.17
C ALA A 368 0.59 18.65 0.28
N GLU A 369 1.17 17.72 1.02
CA GLU A 369 1.69 18.04 2.35
C GLU A 369 2.83 19.06 2.23
N GLY A 370 2.89 20.02 3.14
CA GLY A 370 3.85 21.14 3.08
C GLY A 370 3.81 21.95 1.78
N THR A 371 2.76 21.80 0.95
CA THR A 371 2.66 22.40 -0.41
C THR A 371 3.82 22.01 -1.35
N GLN A 372 4.51 20.91 -1.06
CA GLN A 372 5.65 20.42 -1.83
C GLN A 372 5.35 19.06 -2.45
N VAL A 373 5.88 18.82 -3.65
CA VAL A 373 5.74 17.54 -4.34
C VAL A 373 7.08 16.99 -4.80
N THR A 374 7.18 15.67 -4.81
CA THR A 374 8.36 14.94 -5.27
C THR A 374 7.94 13.71 -6.05
N GLN A 375 8.83 13.20 -6.91
CA GLN A 375 8.66 11.86 -7.51
C GLN A 375 9.18 10.76 -6.57
N GLY A 376 9.78 11.12 -5.43
CA GLY A 376 10.33 10.19 -4.45
C GLY A 376 11.37 9.27 -5.09
N ALA A 377 11.35 7.99 -4.72
CA ALA A 377 12.31 7.03 -5.27
C ALA A 377 12.18 6.79 -6.78
N PHE A 378 11.06 7.15 -7.43
CA PHE A 378 10.86 6.97 -8.87
C PHE A 378 11.87 7.75 -9.70
N ASP A 379 12.35 8.88 -9.18
CA ASP A 379 13.34 9.74 -9.80
C ASP A 379 14.54 9.88 -8.87
N ARG A 380 15.70 9.37 -9.30
CA ARG A 380 16.97 9.49 -8.58
C ARG A 380 17.96 10.16 -9.51
N PRO A 381 17.93 11.50 -9.66
CA PRO A 381 18.73 12.22 -10.64
C PRO A 381 20.24 12.15 -10.40
N TRP A 382 20.67 11.66 -9.22
CA TRP A 382 22.07 11.45 -8.86
C TRP A 382 22.61 10.06 -9.25
N LYS A 383 21.76 9.17 -9.77
CA LYS A 383 22.17 7.93 -10.44
C LYS A 383 22.20 8.16 -11.95
#